data_AF-A0A2N6C3R7-F1
#
_entry.id   AF-A0A2N6C3R7-F1
#
_cell.length_a   1.000
_cell.length_b   1.000
_cell.length_c   1.000
_cell.angle_alpha   90.00
_cell.angle_beta   90.00
_cell.angle_gamma   90.00
#
_symmetry.space_group_name_H-M   'P 1'
#
loop_
_entity.id
_entity.type
_entity.pdbx_description
1 polymer ?
#
loop_
_entity_poly.entity_id
_entity_poly.type
_entity_poly.pdbx_seq_one_letter_code
_entity_poly.pdbx_strand_id
1 'polypeptide(L)'
;MNMARGGMVKGMVLLAVLFFPVTAPPLAAGRQCAEALKDSCLSCHGLARTCRELGRDTSYWRNTVARMARYAPSISEESQAALVSCLAKEKRAVKEICQQ
;
A
#
# COMPACT_ATOMS: atom_id res chain seq x y z
N MET A 1 58.75 -30.23 -29.14
CA MET A 1 59.71 -29.36 -28.41
C MET A 1 58.92 -28.40 -27.53
N ASN A 2 59.10 -28.59 -26.22
CA ASN A 2 59.04 -27.69 -25.07
C ASN A 2 57.97 -26.58 -24.94
N MET A 3 57.20 -26.77 -23.86
CA MET A 3 56.42 -25.81 -23.09
C MET A 3 57.31 -24.73 -22.43
N ALA A 4 56.76 -23.52 -22.30
CA ALA A 4 57.09 -22.45 -21.34
C ALA A 4 56.07 -21.33 -21.61
N ARG A 5 55.46 -20.55 -20.70
CA ARG A 5 55.58 -20.18 -19.28
C ARG A 5 54.21 -19.52 -18.97
N GLY A 6 53.68 -19.55 -17.75
CA GLY A 6 54.05 -18.56 -16.73
C GLY A 6 52.78 -18.02 -16.05
N GLY A 7 52.96 -17.57 -14.82
CA GLY A 7 51.93 -17.47 -13.79
C GLY A 7 50.75 -16.54 -14.08
N MET A 8 49.61 -16.91 -13.51
CA MET A 8 48.39 -16.10 -13.51
C MET A 8 48.35 -15.30 -12.20
N VAL A 9 48.50 -13.98 -12.35
CA VAL A 9 48.45 -12.99 -11.27
C VAL A 9 47.05 -12.92 -10.65
N LYS A 10 47.00 -12.89 -9.31
CA LYS A 10 45.82 -12.65 -8.47
C LYS A 10 45.14 -11.34 -8.87
N GLY A 11 44.06 -11.44 -9.65
CA GLY A 11 43.14 -10.33 -9.90
C GLY A 11 42.05 -10.30 -8.82
N MET A 12 42.29 -9.56 -7.75
CA MET A 12 41.29 -9.26 -6.73
C MET A 12 40.28 -8.28 -7.33
N VAL A 13 39.19 -8.81 -7.90
CA VAL A 13 38.05 -8.01 -8.37
C VAL A 13 37.23 -7.63 -7.15
N LEU A 14 37.46 -6.42 -6.61
CA LEU A 14 36.57 -5.77 -5.66
C LEU A 14 35.24 -5.47 -6.37
N LEU A 15 34.20 -6.26 -6.09
CA LEU A 15 32.83 -5.95 -6.44
C LEU A 15 32.41 -4.66 -5.71
N ALA A 16 32.27 -3.56 -6.46
CA ALA A 16 31.54 -2.39 -6.02
C ALA A 16 30.06 -2.75 -5.92
N VAL A 17 29.59 -3.07 -4.70
CA VAL A 17 28.17 -3.24 -4.40
C VAL A 17 27.52 -1.86 -4.45
N LEU A 18 26.90 -1.54 -5.59
CA LEU A 18 26.06 -0.37 -5.75
C LEU A 18 24.86 -0.49 -4.79
N PHE A 19 24.88 0.32 -3.73
CA PHE A 19 23.73 0.57 -2.86
C PHE A 19 22.65 1.31 -3.68
N PHE A 20 21.81 0.55 -4.38
CA PHE A 20 20.56 1.08 -4.91
C PHE A 20 19.59 1.23 -3.73
N PRO A 21 19.13 2.47 -3.40
CA PRO A 21 18.06 2.61 -2.44
C PRO A 21 16.81 1.99 -3.08
N VAL A 22 16.37 0.85 -2.55
CA VAL A 22 15.08 0.25 -2.89
C VAL A 22 14.01 1.20 -2.34
N THR A 23 13.63 2.18 -3.15
CA THR A 23 12.42 2.96 -2.92
C THR A 23 11.25 2.06 -3.28
N ALA A 24 10.62 1.48 -2.25
CA ALA A 24 9.45 0.64 -2.43
C ALA A 24 8.37 1.42 -3.19
N PRO A 25 7.83 0.87 -4.29
CA PRO A 25 6.87 1.58 -5.13
C PRO A 25 5.53 1.77 -4.40
N PRO A 26 4.77 2.84 -4.73
CA PRO A 26 3.49 3.18 -4.10
C PRO A 26 2.38 2.13 -4.26
N LEU A 27 2.61 1.07 -5.04
CA LEU A 27 1.70 -0.05 -5.26
C LEU A 27 1.35 -0.83 -3.97
N ALA A 28 2.26 -0.89 -3.00
CA ALA A 28 2.03 -1.62 -1.75
C ALA A 28 0.95 -0.95 -0.88
N ALA A 29 0.97 0.39 -0.79
CA ALA A 29 0.01 1.15 0.01
C ALA A 29 -1.41 1.08 -0.57
N GLY A 30 -1.54 1.15 -1.90
CA GLY A 30 -2.84 1.01 -2.57
C GLY A 30 -3.49 -0.36 -2.35
N ARG A 31 -2.72 -1.45 -2.42
CA ARG A 31 -3.24 -2.79 -2.17
C ARG A 31 -3.67 -2.97 -0.71
N GLN A 32 -2.90 -2.46 0.25
CA GLN A 32 -3.25 -2.51 1.67
C GLN A 32 -4.51 -1.70 1.97
N CYS A 33 -4.67 -0.54 1.34
CA CYS A 33 -5.89 0.26 1.42
C CYS A 33 -7.12 -0.50 0.90
N ALA A 34 -6.98 -1.19 -0.24
CA ALA A 34 -8.10 -1.91 -0.82
C ALA A 34 -8.58 -3.09 0.04
N GLU A 35 -7.66 -3.89 0.57
CA GLU A 35 -8.02 -5.01 1.44
C GLU A 35 -8.60 -4.52 2.78
N ALA A 36 -8.04 -3.46 3.38
CA ALA A 36 -8.58 -2.88 4.61
C ALA A 36 -10.04 -2.40 4.44
N LEU A 37 -10.38 -1.80 3.29
CA LEU A 37 -11.74 -1.38 2.98
C LEU A 37 -12.68 -2.57 2.77
N LYS A 38 -12.23 -3.63 2.09
CA LYS A 38 -13.05 -4.83 1.91
C LYS A 38 -13.38 -5.47 3.26
N ASP A 39 -12.37 -5.71 4.08
CA ASP A 39 -12.52 -6.38 5.38
C ASP A 39 -13.38 -5.56 6.34
N SER A 40 -13.19 -4.24 6.38
CA SER A 40 -13.84 -3.38 7.36
C SER A 40 -15.22 -2.88 6.91
N CYS A 41 -15.44 -2.63 5.62
CA CYS A 41 -16.61 -1.89 5.15
C CYS A 41 -17.66 -2.76 4.43
N LEU A 42 -17.27 -3.88 3.82
CA LEU A 42 -18.20 -4.74 3.05
C LEU A 42 -18.99 -5.74 3.92
N SER A 43 -18.63 -5.89 5.20
CA SER A 43 -19.29 -6.82 6.12
C SER A 43 -20.74 -6.46 6.44
N CYS A 44 -21.12 -5.18 6.30
CA CYS A 44 -22.47 -4.69 6.62
C CYS A 44 -23.26 -4.26 5.37
N HIS A 45 -22.62 -3.59 4.41
CA HIS A 45 -23.25 -3.11 3.18
C HIS A 45 -22.20 -2.85 2.08
N GLY A 46 -22.65 -2.71 0.83
CA GLY A 46 -21.78 -2.36 -0.29
C GLY A 46 -21.18 -0.94 -0.21
N LEU A 47 -20.24 -0.63 -1.11
CA LEU A 47 -19.50 0.64 -1.12
C LEU A 47 -20.11 1.75 -1.99
N ALA A 48 -21.34 1.58 -2.48
CA ALA A 48 -21.96 2.51 -3.43
C ALA A 48 -21.89 3.99 -2.98
N ARG A 49 -22.10 4.28 -1.69
CA ARG A 49 -21.97 5.65 -1.16
C ARG A 49 -20.51 6.12 -1.13
N THR A 50 -19.60 5.27 -0.65
CA THR A 50 -18.16 5.56 -0.66
C THR A 50 -17.67 5.91 -2.06
N CYS A 51 -18.14 5.18 -3.07
CA CYS A 51 -17.75 5.36 -4.46
C CYS A 51 -18.29 6.67 -5.07
N ARG A 52 -19.52 7.06 -4.74
CA ARG A 52 -20.07 8.37 -5.17
C ARG A 52 -19.38 9.55 -4.52
N GLU A 53 -18.82 9.34 -3.34
CA GLU A 53 -18.19 10.37 -2.50
C GLU A 53 -16.65 10.36 -2.64
N LEU A 54 -16.11 9.71 -3.67
CA LEU A 54 -14.68 9.77 -3.95
C LEU A 54 -14.24 11.22 -4.18
N GLY A 55 -13.10 11.58 -3.60
CA GLY A 55 -12.52 12.92 -3.71
C GLY A 55 -12.87 13.87 -2.57
N ARG A 56 -13.72 13.47 -1.63
CA ARG A 56 -13.94 14.20 -0.36
C ARG A 56 -12.68 14.21 0.50
N ASP A 57 -12.59 15.20 1.39
CA ASP A 57 -11.42 15.42 2.24
C ASP A 57 -11.32 14.50 3.46
N THR A 58 -10.19 14.58 4.16
CA THR A 58 -9.91 13.80 5.38
C THR A 58 -10.94 14.03 6.49
N SER A 59 -11.51 15.24 6.62
CA SER A 59 -12.49 15.55 7.66
C SER A 59 -13.82 14.82 7.40
N TYR A 60 -14.28 14.85 6.15
CA TYR A 60 -15.44 14.09 5.69
C TYR A 60 -15.29 12.59 5.99
N TRP A 61 -14.12 12.02 5.65
CA TRP A 61 -13.87 10.60 5.87
C TRP A 61 -13.73 10.24 7.34
N ARG A 62 -13.09 11.10 8.16
CA ARG A 62 -13.03 10.90 9.61
C ARG A 62 -14.41 10.81 10.23
N ASN A 63 -15.30 11.73 9.88
CA ASN A 63 -16.68 11.72 10.38
C ASN A 63 -17.45 10.49 9.90
N THR A 64 -17.25 10.08 8.65
CA THR A 64 -17.91 8.91 8.06
C THR A 64 -17.44 7.62 8.74
N VAL A 65 -16.13 7.40 8.85
CA VAL A 65 -15.55 6.21 9.49
C VAL A 65 -15.92 6.14 10.96
N ALA A 66 -15.82 7.25 11.70
CA ALA A 66 -16.23 7.29 13.11
C ALA A 66 -17.72 6.96 13.30
N ARG A 67 -18.59 7.41 12.39
CA ARG A 67 -20.02 7.06 12.43
C ARG A 67 -20.23 5.56 12.17
N MET A 68 -19.49 4.95 11.24
CA MET A 68 -19.63 3.51 10.92
C MET A 68 -19.05 2.62 12.01
N ALA A 69 -17.92 3.01 12.62
CA ALA A 69 -17.27 2.26 13.69
C ALA A 69 -18.19 2.07 14.93
N ARG A 70 -19.15 2.97 15.16
CA ARG A 70 -20.18 2.79 16.21
C ARG A 70 -21.02 1.54 16.03
N TYR A 71 -21.12 1.02 14.80
CA TYR A 71 -21.86 -0.19 14.45
C TYR A 71 -20.94 -1.39 14.17
N ALA A 72 -19.63 -1.18 14.17
CA ALA A 72 -18.62 -2.18 13.85
C ALA A 72 -17.54 -2.18 14.95
N PRO A 73 -17.81 -2.86 16.09
CA PRO A 73 -16.90 -2.84 17.24
C PRO A 73 -15.53 -3.47 16.97
N SER A 74 -15.37 -4.19 15.85
CA SER A 74 -14.09 -4.73 15.39
C SER A 74 -13.16 -3.69 14.77
N ILE A 75 -13.63 -2.47 14.46
CA ILE A 75 -12.80 -1.42 13.86
C ILE A 75 -12.18 -0.56 14.97
N SER A 76 -10.93 -0.88 15.34
CA SER A 76 -10.16 -0.13 16.33
C SER A 76 -9.89 1.32 15.89
N GLU A 77 -9.55 2.22 16.83
CA GLU A 77 -9.21 3.61 16.50
C GLU A 77 -8.02 3.71 15.53
N GLU A 78 -7.04 2.82 15.66
CA GLU A 78 -5.91 2.71 14.73
C GLU A 78 -6.38 2.34 13.32
N SER A 79 -7.24 1.33 13.20
CA SER A 79 -7.83 0.95 11.92
C SER A 79 -8.66 2.08 11.32
N GLN A 80 -9.38 2.85 12.14
CA GLN A 80 -10.12 4.03 11.67
C GLN A 80 -9.19 5.07 11.05
N ALA A 81 -8.04 5.37 11.68
CA ALA A 81 -7.07 6.31 11.12
C ALA A 81 -6.49 5.84 9.78
N ALA A 82 -6.19 4.55 9.65
CA ALA A 82 -5.72 3.94 8.41
C ALA A 82 -6.78 4.02 7.30
N LEU A 83 -8.04 3.70 7.61
CA LEU A 83 -9.17 3.78 6.69
C LEU A 83 -9.41 5.22 6.21
N VAL A 84 -9.34 6.20 7.12
CA VAL A 84 -9.46 7.62 6.77
C VAL A 84 -8.35 8.06 5.82
N SER A 85 -7.10 7.66 6.09
CA SER A 85 -5.98 7.98 5.21
C SER A 85 -6.15 7.34 3.82
N CYS A 86 -6.55 6.07 3.78
CA CYS A 86 -6.86 5.33 2.56
C CYS A 86 -7.92 6.03 1.72
N LEU A 87 -9.07 6.38 2.31
CA LEU A 87 -10.18 7.03 1.61
C LEU A 87 -9.85 8.44 1.09
N ALA A 88 -9.03 9.19 1.83
CA ALA A 88 -8.67 10.57 1.46
C ALA A 88 -7.53 10.65 0.43
N LYS A 89 -6.53 9.75 0.52
CA LYS A 89 -5.28 9.85 -0.24
C LYS A 89 -5.19 8.85 -1.40
N GLU A 90 -5.67 7.63 -1.22
CA GLU A 90 -5.47 6.53 -2.17
C GLU A 90 -6.62 6.41 -3.19
N LYS A 91 -7.00 7.54 -3.80
CA LYS A 91 -8.20 7.64 -4.67
C LYS A 91 -8.24 6.58 -5.78
N ARG A 92 -7.08 6.24 -6.36
CA ARG A 92 -6.99 5.20 -7.41
C ARG A 92 -7.31 3.81 -6.85
N ALA A 93 -6.72 3.45 -5.72
CA ALA A 93 -6.95 2.16 -5.09
C ALA A 93 -8.42 1.99 -4.69
N VAL A 94 -9.03 3.04 -4.09
CA VAL A 94 -10.45 3.00 -3.74
C VAL A 94 -11.33 2.92 -5.00
N LYS A 95 -10.97 3.62 -6.07
CA LYS A 95 -11.70 3.57 -7.35
C LYS A 95 -11.71 2.17 -7.97
N GLU A 96 -10.61 1.41 -7.86
CA GLU A 96 -10.53 0.03 -8.36
C GLU A 96 -11.47 -0.93 -7.60
N ILE A 97 -11.82 -0.62 -6.35
CA ILE A 97 -12.84 -1.37 -5.57
C ILE A 97 -14.25 -0.96 -5.98
N CYS A 98 -14.44 0.30 -6.37
CA CYS A 98 -15.73 0.82 -6.81
C CYS A 98 -16.23 0.27 -8.15
N GLN A 99 -15.38 -0.47 -8.86
CA GLN A 99 -15.67 -1.09 -10.16
C GLN A 99 -15.88 -2.60 -10.05
N GLN A 100 -15.84 -3.15 -8.82
CA GLN A 100 -16.08 -4.57 -8.53
C GLN A 100 -17.54 -4.83 -8.20
#